data_AF-A0A7S0Z9X4-F1
#
_entry.id   AF-A0A7S0Z9X4-F1
#
_cell.length_a   1.000
_cell.length_b   1.000
_cell.length_c   1.000
_cell.angle_alpha   90.00
_cell.angle_beta   90.00
_cell.angle_gamma   90.00
#
_symmetry.space_group_name_H-M   'P 1'
#
loop_
_entity.id
_entity.type
_entity.pdbx_description
1 polymer ?
#
loop_
_entity_poly.entity_id
_entity_poly.type
_entity_poly.pdbx_seq_one_letter_code
_entity_poly.pdbx_strand_id
1 'polypeptide(L)'
;DCEVIAAGGYMVQILPFASDETIRVLERVIPSLPSSTALVQEGLTARQIAQRVLDELEERVDLATSMTPSYGPCEEDELRQRMLRAVASLGKEEVNQILAEDGQIEITCEFCKTTSILTEQDLVAAQNEVERT
;
A
#
# COMPACT_ATOMS: atom_id res chain seq x y z
N ASP A 1 -19.27 8.77 7.45
CA ASP A 1 -18.32 8.74 8.57
C ASP A 1 -17.99 7.31 8.94
N CYS A 2 -16.95 6.75 8.32
CA CYS A 2 -16.40 5.43 8.60
C CYS A 2 -14.87 5.56 8.63
N GLU A 3 -14.32 5.96 9.76
CA GLU A 3 -12.87 6.12 9.95
C GLU A 3 -12.26 4.86 10.58
N VAL A 4 -11.01 4.56 10.21
CA VAL A 4 -10.26 3.44 10.79
C VAL A 4 -9.70 3.87 12.15
N ILE A 5 -10.23 3.29 13.23
CA ILE A 5 -9.78 3.56 14.61
C ILE A 5 -8.40 2.93 14.88
N ALA A 6 -8.22 1.68 14.43
CA ALA A 6 -6.96 0.95 14.53
C ALA A 6 -6.93 -0.14 13.46
N ALA A 7 -5.75 -0.40 12.88
CA ALA A 7 -5.53 -1.50 11.95
C ALA A 7 -4.12 -2.05 12.13
N GLY A 8 -4.01 -3.37 12.21
CA GLY A 8 -2.72 -4.06 12.22
C GLY A 8 -2.85 -5.54 12.50
N GLY A 9 -1.72 -6.23 12.34
CA GLY A 9 -1.64 -7.68 12.41
C GLY A 9 -0.19 -8.12 12.54
N TYR A 10 -0.02 -9.42 12.74
CA TYR A 10 1.28 -10.07 12.75
C TYR A 10 1.17 -11.40 12.02
N MET A 11 2.31 -11.92 11.58
CA MET A 11 2.42 -13.21 10.94
C MET A 11 3.58 -13.95 11.60
N VAL A 12 3.32 -15.18 12.05
CA VAL A 12 4.33 -16.09 12.59
C VAL A 12 4.48 -17.24 11.62
N GLN A 13 5.72 -17.55 11.26
CA GLN A 13 6.03 -18.65 10.35
C GLN A 13 7.00 -19.62 11.01
N ILE A 14 6.60 -20.88 11.09
CA ILE A 14 7.45 -21.97 11.58
C ILE A 14 8.40 -22.36 10.43
N LEU A 15 9.70 -22.31 10.69
CA LEU A 15 10.73 -22.73 9.73
C LEU A 15 11.09 -24.21 9.89
N PRO A 16 11.73 -24.84 8.89
CA PRO A 16 12.25 -26.19 9.02
C PRO A 16 13.16 -26.34 10.25
N PHE A 17 13.13 -27.52 10.87
CA PHE A 17 13.91 -27.86 12.06
C PHE A 17 13.51 -27.13 13.35
N ALA A 18 12.38 -26.42 13.37
CA ALA A 18 11.77 -25.96 14.62
C ALA A 18 11.46 -27.14 15.54
N SER A 19 11.71 -26.98 16.84
CA SER A 19 11.43 -28.02 17.82
C SER A 19 9.92 -28.15 18.07
N ASP A 20 9.46 -29.34 18.44
CA ASP A 20 8.06 -29.54 18.87
C ASP A 20 7.69 -28.67 20.08
N GLU A 21 8.67 -28.31 20.91
CA GLU A 21 8.49 -27.41 22.04
C GLU A 21 8.13 -25.99 21.58
N THR A 22 8.86 -25.43 20.61
CA THR A 22 8.55 -24.13 20.02
C THR A 22 7.14 -24.09 19.44
N ILE A 23 6.73 -25.15 18.74
CA ILE A 23 5.39 -25.26 18.15
C ILE A 23 4.32 -25.24 19.26
N ARG A 24 4.48 -26.05 20.30
CA ARG A 24 3.53 -26.12 21.42
C ARG A 24 3.41 -24.80 22.18
N VAL A 25 4.51 -24.07 22.33
CA VAL A 25 4.50 -22.73 22.94
C VAL A 25 3.66 -21.77 22.09
N LEU A 26 3.92 -21.71 20.77
CA LEU A 26 3.15 -20.83 19.87
C LEU A 26 1.65 -21.18 19.84
N GLU A 27 1.31 -22.47 19.82
CA GLU A 27 -0.08 -22.95 19.88
C GLU A 27 -0.79 -22.59 21.19
N ARG A 28 -0.05 -22.42 22.29
CA ARG A 28 -0.59 -21.95 23.58
C ARG A 28 -0.71 -20.42 23.62
N VAL A 29 0.33 -19.71 23.19
CA VAL A 29 0.42 -18.24 23.32
C VAL A 29 -0.54 -17.53 22.37
N ILE A 30 -0.54 -17.89 21.07
CA ILE A 30 -1.31 -17.17 20.05
C ILE A 30 -2.81 -17.08 20.39
N PRO A 31 -3.51 -18.16 20.81
CA PRO A 31 -4.93 -18.07 21.16
C PRO A 31 -5.23 -17.29 22.45
N SER A 32 -4.23 -17.09 23.32
CA SER A 32 -4.39 -16.37 24.58
C SER A 32 -4.27 -14.85 24.43
N LEU A 33 -3.70 -14.39 23.31
CA LEU A 33 -3.57 -12.96 23.02
C LEU A 33 -4.91 -12.35 22.58
N PRO A 34 -5.17 -11.08 22.93
CA PRO A 34 -6.32 -10.37 22.39
C PRO A 34 -6.14 -10.14 20.88
N SER A 35 -7.21 -9.74 20.20
CA SER A 35 -7.17 -9.46 18.76
C SER A 35 -6.06 -8.45 18.41
N SER A 36 -5.45 -8.61 17.23
CA SER A 36 -4.37 -7.71 16.78
C SER A 36 -4.80 -6.24 16.75
N THR A 37 -6.05 -5.95 16.37
CA THR A 37 -6.59 -4.60 16.38
C THR A 37 -6.66 -4.01 17.79
N ALA A 38 -7.05 -4.80 18.80
CA ALA A 38 -7.07 -4.34 20.19
C ALA A 38 -5.66 -4.02 20.69
N LEU A 39 -4.66 -4.86 20.35
CA LEU A 39 -3.26 -4.60 20.68
C LEU A 39 -2.76 -3.28 20.06
N VAL A 40 -3.10 -3.02 18.80
CA VAL A 40 -2.74 -1.75 18.14
C VAL A 40 -3.49 -0.58 18.76
N GLN A 41 -4.77 -0.75 19.12
CA GLN A 41 -5.58 0.27 19.77
C GLN A 41 -5.06 0.62 21.18
N GLU A 42 -4.47 -0.33 21.89
CA GLU A 42 -3.74 -0.11 23.16
C GLU A 42 -2.43 0.68 22.97
N GLY A 43 -2.04 0.98 21.73
CA GLY A 43 -0.84 1.75 21.40
C GLY A 43 0.44 0.91 21.37
N LEU A 44 0.33 -0.42 21.28
CA LEU A 44 1.51 -1.26 21.17
C LEU A 44 2.17 -1.11 19.81
N THR A 45 3.50 -1.01 19.84
CA THR A 45 4.34 -1.07 18.63
C THR A 45 4.41 -2.49 18.09
N ALA A 46 4.72 -2.65 16.79
CA ALA A 46 4.93 -3.96 16.18
C ALA A 46 5.98 -4.79 16.91
N ARG A 47 7.04 -4.16 17.45
CA ARG A 47 8.05 -4.82 18.28
C ARG A 47 7.46 -5.39 19.57
N GLN A 48 6.64 -4.61 20.27
CA GLN A 48 6.00 -5.06 21.52
C GLN A 48 4.99 -6.18 21.27
N ILE A 49 4.26 -6.12 20.15
CA ILE A 49 3.36 -7.22 19.74
C ILE A 49 4.17 -8.49 19.46
N ALA A 50 5.26 -8.38 18.69
CA ALA A 50 6.15 -9.52 18.42
C ALA A 50 6.74 -10.11 19.72
N GLN A 51 7.14 -9.27 20.66
CA GLN A 51 7.61 -9.72 21.97
C GLN A 51 6.52 -10.49 22.73
N ARG A 52 5.27 -10.03 22.75
CA ARG A 52 4.17 -10.77 23.40
C ARG A 52 3.91 -12.14 22.76
N VAL A 53 4.07 -12.25 21.44
CA VAL A 53 3.88 -13.53 20.72
C VAL A 53 5.02 -14.50 21.00
N LEU A 54 6.23 -13.99 21.27
CA LEU A 54 7.46 -14.77 21.45
C LEU A 54 7.92 -14.83 22.91
N ASP A 55 7.16 -14.28 23.87
CA ASP A 55 7.61 -14.02 25.25
C ASP A 55 8.06 -15.29 25.99
N GLU A 56 7.39 -16.41 25.70
CA GLU A 56 7.68 -17.72 26.30
C GLU A 56 8.75 -18.52 25.53
N LEU A 57 9.26 -17.98 24.42
CA LEU A 57 10.41 -18.52 23.72
C LEU A 57 11.66 -17.82 24.28
N GLU A 58 12.69 -18.58 24.64
CA GLU A 58 13.97 -18.03 25.13
C GLU A 58 14.74 -17.23 24.06
N GLU A 59 14.18 -17.10 22.86
CA GLU A 59 14.74 -16.34 21.75
C GLU A 59 14.49 -14.84 21.94
N ARG A 60 15.59 -14.09 22.06
CA ARG A 60 15.52 -12.63 22.02
C ARG A 60 14.97 -12.19 20.67
N VAL A 61 13.97 -11.30 20.70
CA VAL A 61 13.50 -10.60 19.50
C VAL A 61 14.61 -9.68 18.98
N ASP A 62 15.47 -10.23 18.15
CA ASP A 62 16.43 -9.46 17.37
C ASP A 62 15.67 -8.79 16.22
N LEU A 63 15.45 -7.48 16.34
CA LEU A 63 14.90 -6.72 15.23
C LEU A 63 15.92 -6.67 14.10
N ALA A 64 15.74 -7.53 13.10
CA ALA A 64 16.56 -7.52 11.90
C ALA A 64 16.36 -6.24 11.08
N THR A 65 15.12 -5.75 10.95
CA THR A 65 14.79 -4.56 10.15
C THR A 65 13.50 -3.93 10.65
N SER A 66 13.39 -2.61 10.54
CA SER A 66 12.18 -1.84 10.82
C SER A 66 11.92 -0.88 9.67
N MET A 67 10.69 -0.82 9.19
CA MET A 67 10.25 0.11 8.16
C MET A 67 8.84 0.60 8.49
N THR A 68 8.59 1.88 8.28
CA THR A 68 7.24 2.45 8.38
C THR A 68 6.56 2.28 7.02
N PRO A 69 5.46 1.51 6.92
CA PRO A 69 4.74 1.38 5.67
C PRO A 69 4.09 2.73 5.33
N SER A 70 4.18 3.12 4.06
CA SER A 70 3.41 4.21 3.49
C SER A 70 2.50 3.68 2.40
N TYR A 71 1.34 4.32 2.23
CA TYR A 71 0.47 4.05 1.09
C TYR A 71 0.99 4.83 -0.12
N GLY A 72 1.22 4.16 -1.25
CA GLY A 72 1.67 4.82 -2.46
C GLY A 72 2.53 3.94 -3.37
N PRO A 73 3.18 4.54 -4.38
CA PRO A 73 3.24 5.97 -4.67
C PRO A 73 1.96 6.48 -5.35
N CYS A 74 1.26 7.41 -4.69
CA CYS A 74 0.08 8.11 -5.22
C CYS A 74 0.21 9.62 -5.03
N GLU A 75 1.43 10.11 -4.84
CA GLU A 75 1.74 11.53 -4.84
C GLU A 75 1.30 12.16 -6.17
N GLU A 76 0.78 13.39 -6.12
CA GLU A 76 0.14 14.04 -7.27
C GLU A 76 1.04 14.08 -8.51
N ASP A 77 2.32 14.44 -8.34
CA ASP A 77 3.27 14.56 -9.44
C ASP A 77 3.55 13.21 -10.13
N GLU A 78 3.75 12.14 -9.36
CA GLU A 78 3.97 10.80 -9.91
C GLU A 78 2.70 10.24 -10.55
N LEU A 79 1.55 10.48 -9.92
CA LEU A 79 0.27 10.01 -10.42
C LEU A 79 -0.08 10.68 -11.74
N ARG A 80 0.14 11.99 -11.84
CA ARG A 80 -0.08 12.78 -13.06
C ARG A 80 0.76 12.29 -14.22
N GLN A 81 2.06 12.03 -14.01
CA GLN A 81 2.91 11.46 -15.06
C GLN A 81 2.48 10.07 -15.54
N ARG A 82 1.93 9.24 -14.65
CA ARG A 82 1.38 7.92 -15.02
C ARG A 82 0.07 8.06 -15.79
N MET A 83 -0.79 8.97 -15.34
CA MET A 83 -2.06 9.29 -16.01
C MET A 83 -1.83 9.83 -17.43
N LEU A 84 -0.87 10.73 -17.62
CA LEU A 84 -0.52 11.25 -18.95
C LEU A 84 -0.04 10.16 -19.89
N ARG A 85 0.79 9.24 -19.40
CA ARG A 85 1.23 8.06 -20.17
C ARG A 85 0.07 7.13 -20.52
N ALA A 86 -0.91 6.97 -19.61
CA ALA A 86 -2.11 6.20 -19.89
C ALA A 86 -2.95 6.86 -21.00
N VAL A 87 -3.15 8.18 -20.96
CA VAL A 87 -3.86 8.91 -22.01
C VAL A 87 -3.12 8.88 -23.35
N ALA A 88 -1.80 9.02 -23.33
CA ALA A 88 -0.93 8.87 -24.50
C ALA A 88 -1.12 7.50 -25.19
N SER A 89 -1.45 6.45 -24.44
CA SER A 89 -1.66 5.10 -24.98
C SER A 89 -2.95 4.92 -25.80
N LEU A 90 -3.93 5.83 -25.66
CA LEU A 90 -5.16 5.84 -26.47
C LEU A 90 -4.87 6.22 -27.94
N GLY A 91 -3.77 6.93 -28.17
CA GLY A 91 -3.39 7.41 -29.51
C GLY A 91 -3.91 8.82 -29.81
N LYS A 92 -3.28 9.49 -30.77
CA LYS A 92 -3.50 10.92 -31.04
C LYS A 92 -4.91 11.24 -31.53
N GLU A 93 -5.49 10.36 -32.34
CA GLU A 93 -6.82 10.60 -32.93
C GLU A 93 -7.89 10.66 -31.85
N GLU A 94 -7.87 9.71 -30.91
CA GLU A 94 -8.84 9.63 -29.81
C GLU A 94 -8.64 10.79 -28.82
N VAL A 95 -7.40 11.12 -28.47
CA VAL A 95 -7.11 12.28 -27.61
C VAL A 95 -7.55 13.59 -28.27
N ASN A 96 -7.33 13.76 -29.57
CA ASN A 96 -7.76 14.96 -30.30
C ASN A 96 -9.28 15.08 -30.41
N GLN A 97 -9.99 13.96 -30.55
CA GLN A 97 -11.45 13.95 -30.53
C GLN A 97 -11.97 14.41 -29.18
N ILE A 98 -11.43 13.87 -28.08
CA ILE A 98 -11.85 14.26 -26.72
C ILE A 98 -11.54 15.74 -26.45
N LEU A 99 -10.39 16.23 -26.92
CA LEU A 99 -10.05 17.65 -26.83
C LEU A 99 -11.03 18.55 -27.59
N ALA A 100 -11.51 18.13 -28.76
CA ALA A 100 -12.44 18.91 -29.57
C ALA A 100 -13.86 18.93 -28.99
N GLU A 101 -14.28 17.85 -28.32
CA GLU A 101 -15.62 17.70 -27.76
C GLU A 101 -15.73 18.28 -26.33
N ASP A 102 -14.82 17.89 -25.45
CA ASP A 102 -14.91 18.18 -24.00
C ASP A 102 -13.79 19.14 -23.50
N GLY A 103 -12.70 19.32 -24.25
CA GLY A 103 -11.60 20.22 -23.91
C GLY A 103 -10.71 19.78 -22.73
N GLN A 104 -11.06 18.70 -22.04
CA GLN A 104 -10.35 18.14 -20.90
C GLN A 104 -10.59 16.63 -20.77
N ILE A 105 -9.71 15.94 -20.05
CA ILE A 105 -9.88 14.52 -19.71
C ILE A 105 -9.92 14.36 -18.20
N GLU A 106 -11.02 13.80 -17.69
CA GLU A 106 -11.13 13.36 -16.31
C GLU A 106 -10.61 11.93 -16.19
N ILE A 107 -9.62 11.72 -15.33
CA ILE A 107 -9.03 10.41 -15.08
C ILE A 107 -9.01 10.12 -13.59
N THR A 108 -9.46 8.92 -13.23
CA THR A 108 -9.48 8.45 -11.85
C THR A 108 -8.43 7.36 -11.65
N CYS A 109 -7.61 7.48 -10.62
CA CYS A 109 -6.68 6.42 -10.25
C CYS A 109 -7.44 5.23 -9.67
N GLU A 110 -7.24 4.03 -10.21
CA GLU A 110 -7.90 2.83 -9.69
C GLU A 110 -7.44 2.42 -8.28
N PHE A 111 -6.26 2.86 -7.84
CA PHE A 111 -5.69 2.51 -6.54
C PHE A 111 -6.15 3.46 -5.43
N CYS A 112 -5.81 4.74 -5.54
CA CYS A 112 -6.13 5.75 -4.51
C CYS A 112 -7.51 6.38 -4.71
N LYS A 113 -8.17 6.13 -5.85
CA LYS A 113 -9.46 6.74 -6.23
C LYS A 113 -9.44 8.26 -6.30
N THR A 114 -8.25 8.87 -6.36
CA THR A 114 -8.09 10.29 -6.67
C THR A 114 -8.46 10.52 -8.13
N THR A 115 -9.34 11.48 -8.34
CA THR A 115 -9.74 11.97 -9.66
C THR A 115 -8.96 13.24 -9.98
N SER A 116 -8.36 13.27 -11.17
CA SER A 116 -7.58 14.39 -11.67
C SER A 116 -8.11 14.82 -13.03
N ILE A 117 -8.15 16.13 -13.27
CA ILE A 117 -8.50 16.71 -14.56
C ILE A 117 -7.20 17.04 -15.30
N LEU A 118 -7.03 16.47 -16.49
CA LEU A 118 -5.95 16.79 -17.40
C LEU A 118 -6.43 17.88 -18.37
N THR A 119 -5.70 18.98 -18.40
CA THR A 119 -6.03 20.15 -19.23
C THR A 119 -5.45 19.99 -20.62
N GLU A 120 -5.88 20.84 -21.56
CA GLU A 120 -5.34 20.88 -22.93
C GLU A 120 -3.80 20.95 -22.96
N GLN A 121 -3.19 21.76 -22.09
CA GLN A 121 -1.72 21.89 -22.01
C GLN A 121 -1.05 20.56 -21.66
N ASP A 122 -1.69 19.77 -20.80
CA ASP A 122 -1.17 18.48 -20.35
C ASP A 122 -1.28 17.43 -21.46
N LEU A 123 -2.37 17.48 -22.22
CA LEU A 123 -2.63 16.56 -23.31
C LEU A 123 -1.72 16.84 -24.50
N VAL A 124 -1.44 18.12 -24.79
CA VAL A 124 -0.39 18.51 -25.75
C VAL A 124 0.98 18.01 -25.30
N ALA A 125 1.30 18.12 -24.00
CA ALA A 125 2.56 17.58 -23.46
C ALA A 125 2.64 16.05 -23.61
N ALA A 126 1.55 15.32 -23.34
CA ALA A 126 1.48 13.86 -23.48
C ALA A 126 1.64 13.40 -24.94
N GLN A 127 1.04 14.11 -25.91
CA GLN A 127 1.18 13.78 -27.34
C GLN A 127 2.62 13.89 -27.84
N ASN A 128 3.38 14.87 -27.33
CA ASN A 128 4.79 15.08 -27.68
C ASN A 128 5.71 13.98 -27.10
N GLU A 129 5.33 13.31 -26.01
CA GLU A 129 6.08 12.17 -25.46
C GLU A 129 5.93 10.90 -26.31
N VAL A 130 4.77 10.69 -26.92
CA VAL A 130 4.51 9.54 -27.82
C VAL A 130 5.36 9.62 -29.08
N GLU A 131 5.65 10.81 -29.61
CA GLU A 131 6.48 11.00 -30.80
C GLU A 131 7.97 10.70 -30.60
N ARG A 132 8.42 10.59 -29.35
CA ARG A 132 9.83 10.33 -29.01
C ARG A 132 10.14 8.86 -28.72
N THR A 133 9.14 7.99 -28.75
CA THR A 133 9.28 6.53 -28.55
C THR A 133 9.12 5.82 -29.89
#